data_AF-A0A1H2ZKE5-F1
#
_entry.id   AF-A0A1H2ZKE5-F1
#
_cell.length_a   1.000
_cell.length_b   1.000
_cell.length_c   1.000
_cell.angle_alpha   90.00
_cell.angle_beta   90.00
_cell.angle_gamma   90.00
#
_symmetry.space_group_name_H-M   'P 1'
#
loop_
_entity.id
_entity.type
_entity.pdbx_description
1 polymer ?
#
loop_
_entity_poly.entity_id
_entity_poly.type
_entity_poly.pdbx_seq_one_letter_code
_entity_poly.pdbx_strand_id
1 'polypeptide(L)'
;MRITTETQLSPILESLSFGSDGIGHALDDHEEYAWLDQEMLKVGSLQHGTIDWQGAENCAATLLAEQGKHLKVLGHLLHCLQREGDGMRFALSLRLLSGVLERWWHLAYPFAGPRGAKGRARLFQQLTQRASVLAQHIDFTAAGDEYKACCDAVDALVDQADGNGLPVSSLHELRRLLATAEPRDMEVTQDTSPSSPPRQGAASSTHTPAAAAADMSKLALESGNDRANRQTLLKLADHLNEQAQGEPLGYRLRRYAIWHGIHAPPPSRDGGATELMPPSADRVADYRDAVASGITPEGGGYQWWQRIEHSLAVSPYWLEGHRLSAEVAIMLGHERCAESIRDELHRFVRRLEGIDALMFNDGTPFMDEATRQWLASSPDERMQSVSHAGGDPWQEAFEEARRRMNNDGLAMGLAVLEEGLDGARSPRDDAYWRLASADLLHEAGLHALAKRHYQALYQTLSDIDLSRWEPGLLSRLEMSLKG
;
A
#
# COMPACT_ATOMS: atom_id res chain seq x y z
N MET A 1 -25.11 12.59 -11.50
CA MET A 1 -24.68 13.96 -11.81
C MET A 1 -23.29 13.91 -12.42
N ARG A 2 -23.18 14.14 -13.74
CA ARG A 2 -21.87 14.39 -14.38
C ARG A 2 -21.58 15.89 -14.28
N ILE A 3 -20.36 16.24 -13.86
CA ILE A 3 -19.90 17.61 -13.71
C ILE A 3 -19.32 18.08 -15.05
N THR A 4 -19.97 19.08 -15.65
CA THR A 4 -19.60 19.70 -16.92
C THR A 4 -19.66 21.23 -16.88
N THR A 5 -20.13 21.84 -15.78
CA THR A 5 -20.13 23.29 -15.57
C THR A 5 -19.63 23.68 -14.18
N GLU A 6 -19.02 24.86 -14.08
CA GLU A 6 -18.44 25.41 -12.84
C GLU A 6 -19.49 25.60 -11.73
N THR A 7 -20.73 25.91 -12.11
CA THR A 7 -21.89 26.00 -11.19
C THR A 7 -22.21 24.70 -10.46
N GLN A 8 -21.74 23.54 -10.94
CA GLN A 8 -21.90 22.25 -10.27
C GLN A 8 -20.84 21.99 -9.20
N LEU A 9 -19.80 22.83 -9.10
CA LEU A 9 -18.78 22.75 -8.06
C LEU A 9 -19.24 23.43 -6.75
N SER A 10 -20.19 24.38 -6.81
CA SER A 10 -20.59 25.17 -5.64
C SER A 10 -21.06 24.32 -4.43
N PRO A 11 -21.94 23.31 -4.57
CA PRO A 11 -22.36 22.48 -3.43
C PRO A 11 -21.21 21.71 -2.77
N ILE A 12 -20.21 21.31 -3.56
CA ILE A 12 -19.01 20.60 -3.09
C ILE A 12 -18.09 21.58 -2.32
N LEU A 13 -18.03 22.85 -2.75
CA LEU A 13 -17.18 23.89 -2.19
C LEU A 13 -17.82 24.70 -1.05
N GLU A 14 -19.14 24.67 -0.89
CA GLU A 14 -19.87 25.36 0.20
C GLU A 14 -19.76 24.61 1.54
N SER A 15 -19.84 25.35 2.65
CA SER A 15 -19.86 24.78 4.00
C SER A 15 -21.15 24.01 4.26
N LEU A 16 -21.04 22.84 4.90
CA LEU A 16 -22.19 22.05 5.34
C LEU A 16 -22.89 22.75 6.52
N SER A 17 -24.20 22.55 6.64
CA SER A 17 -25.03 23.12 7.70
C SER A 17 -24.86 22.43 9.07
N PHE A 18 -23.96 21.46 9.16
CA PHE A 18 -23.70 20.62 10.32
C PHE A 18 -22.22 20.21 10.40
N GLY A 19 -21.83 19.59 11.52
CA GLY A 19 -20.43 19.35 11.88
C GLY A 19 -19.74 20.58 12.48
N SER A 20 -18.58 20.39 13.10
CA SER A 20 -17.70 21.50 13.49
C SER A 20 -17.24 22.25 12.24
N ASP A 21 -17.11 23.58 12.33
CA ASP A 21 -16.58 24.46 11.28
C ASP A 21 -17.20 24.29 9.87
N GLY A 22 -18.39 23.69 9.78
CA GLY A 22 -19.10 23.44 8.52
C GLY A 22 -18.46 22.36 7.62
N ILE A 23 -17.65 21.43 8.18
CA ILE A 23 -17.06 20.32 7.41
C ILE A 23 -17.83 19.00 7.47
N GLY A 24 -18.98 18.94 8.15
CA GLY A 24 -19.80 17.73 8.27
C GLY A 24 -19.18 16.66 9.17
N HIS A 25 -19.31 15.39 8.79
CA HIS A 25 -18.82 14.24 9.55
C HIS A 25 -17.58 13.59 8.91
N ALA A 26 -16.82 12.82 9.71
CA ALA A 26 -15.81 11.91 9.18
C ALA A 26 -16.50 10.79 8.38
N LEU A 27 -15.87 10.33 7.31
CA LEU A 27 -16.48 9.39 6.36
C LEU A 27 -15.86 7.99 6.40
N ASP A 28 -14.85 7.75 7.24
CA ASP A 28 -14.02 6.53 7.20
C ASP A 28 -14.83 5.23 7.39
N ASP A 29 -15.93 5.27 8.15
CA ASP A 29 -16.86 4.15 8.36
C ASP A 29 -18.17 4.23 7.52
N HIS A 30 -18.25 5.15 6.54
CA HIS A 30 -19.47 5.38 5.75
C HIS A 30 -19.57 4.41 4.56
N GLU A 31 -20.69 3.67 4.43
CA GLU A 31 -20.87 2.61 3.42
C GLU A 31 -20.60 3.08 1.98
N GLU A 32 -21.09 4.26 1.60
CA GLU A 32 -20.87 4.83 0.27
C GLU A 32 -19.39 5.19 0.02
N TYR A 33 -18.63 5.59 1.05
CA TYR A 33 -17.19 5.84 0.91
C TYR A 33 -16.41 4.53 0.77
N ALA A 34 -16.79 3.49 1.52
CA ALA A 34 -16.22 2.15 1.37
C ALA A 34 -16.48 1.59 -0.05
N TRP A 35 -17.69 1.79 -0.59
CA TRP A 35 -18.02 1.45 -1.98
C TRP A 35 -17.20 2.26 -2.99
N LEU A 36 -17.07 3.59 -2.79
CA LEU A 36 -16.28 4.45 -3.66
C LEU A 36 -14.80 4.05 -3.69
N ASP A 37 -14.20 3.78 -2.52
CA ASP A 37 -12.81 3.30 -2.46
C ASP A 37 -12.69 1.93 -3.15
N GLN A 38 -13.67 1.03 -2.99
CA GLN A 38 -13.70 -0.27 -3.67
C GLN A 38 -13.77 -0.15 -5.21
N GLU A 39 -14.61 0.73 -5.76
CA GLU A 39 -14.65 1.01 -7.20
C GLU A 39 -13.33 1.64 -7.68
N MET A 40 -12.78 2.58 -6.93
CA MET A 40 -11.54 3.29 -7.29
C MET A 40 -10.28 2.41 -7.17
N LEU A 41 -10.27 1.41 -6.30
CA LEU A 41 -9.17 0.45 -6.18
C LEU A 41 -8.97 -0.38 -7.47
N LYS A 42 -10.03 -0.62 -8.25
CA LYS A 42 -9.98 -1.29 -9.57
C LYS A 42 -9.20 -0.48 -10.63
N VAL A 43 -8.90 0.79 -10.42
CA VAL A 43 -8.11 1.60 -11.37
C VAL A 43 -6.70 1.01 -11.51
N GLY A 44 -6.28 0.77 -12.76
CA GLY A 44 -5.00 0.13 -13.10
C GLY A 44 -5.03 -1.41 -13.09
N SER A 45 -6.19 -2.03 -12.86
CA SER A 45 -6.30 -3.50 -12.67
C SER A 45 -6.94 -4.26 -13.83
N LEU A 46 -6.94 -5.60 -13.73
CA LEU A 46 -7.74 -6.51 -14.57
C LEU A 46 -9.26 -6.29 -14.48
N GLN A 47 -9.74 -5.49 -13.51
CA GLN A 47 -11.14 -5.07 -13.37
C GLN A 47 -11.40 -3.61 -13.83
N HIS A 48 -10.41 -2.92 -14.41
CA HIS A 48 -10.54 -1.51 -14.82
C HIS A 48 -11.69 -1.26 -15.81
N GLY A 49 -11.95 -2.19 -16.74
CA GLY A 49 -13.11 -2.14 -17.65
C GLY A 49 -14.46 -2.45 -17.01
N THR A 50 -14.53 -2.59 -15.68
CA THR A 50 -15.76 -2.89 -14.90
C THR A 50 -15.92 -1.94 -13.70
N ILE A 51 -15.46 -0.69 -13.86
CA ILE A 51 -15.65 0.42 -12.91
C ILE A 51 -16.93 1.18 -13.29
N ASP A 52 -17.82 1.42 -12.33
CA ASP A 52 -18.90 2.41 -12.53
C ASP A 52 -18.37 3.83 -12.29
N TRP A 53 -17.76 4.40 -13.32
CA TRP A 53 -17.22 5.76 -13.28
C TRP A 53 -18.28 6.83 -13.03
N GLN A 54 -19.51 6.62 -13.52
CA GLN A 54 -20.58 7.59 -13.34
C GLN A 54 -21.12 7.51 -11.91
N GLY A 55 -21.29 6.31 -11.36
CA GLY A 55 -21.60 6.08 -9.94
C GLY A 55 -20.52 6.64 -9.01
N ALA A 56 -19.24 6.41 -9.33
CA ALA A 56 -18.12 6.95 -8.55
C ALA A 56 -18.10 8.49 -8.54
N GLU A 57 -18.30 9.15 -9.69
CA GLU A 57 -18.43 10.61 -9.77
C GLU A 57 -19.65 11.13 -8.99
N ASN A 58 -20.79 10.46 -9.09
CA ASN A 58 -22.00 10.79 -8.34
C ASN A 58 -21.76 10.72 -6.82
N CYS A 59 -21.27 9.58 -6.35
CA CYS A 59 -21.05 9.28 -4.95
C CYS A 59 -20.02 10.25 -4.34
N ALA A 60 -18.90 10.48 -5.01
CA ALA A 60 -17.87 11.39 -4.51
C ALA A 60 -18.36 12.85 -4.46
N ALA A 61 -19.21 13.28 -5.40
CA ALA A 61 -19.85 14.59 -5.36
C ALA A 61 -20.87 14.71 -4.22
N THR A 62 -21.78 13.75 -4.06
CA THR A 62 -22.80 13.73 -3.00
C THR A 62 -22.16 13.64 -1.61
N LEU A 63 -21.16 12.78 -1.38
CA LEU A 63 -20.45 12.70 -0.10
C LEU A 63 -19.85 14.05 0.33
N LEU A 64 -19.21 14.77 -0.60
CA LEU A 64 -18.62 16.08 -0.31
C LEU A 64 -19.66 17.20 -0.19
N ALA A 65 -20.78 17.12 -0.91
CA ALA A 65 -21.85 18.13 -0.91
C ALA A 65 -22.87 17.96 0.23
N GLU A 66 -23.01 16.75 0.79
CA GLU A 66 -24.11 16.40 1.70
C GLU A 66 -23.67 15.71 3.01
N GLN A 67 -22.48 15.11 3.09
CA GLN A 67 -22.07 14.30 4.27
C GLN A 67 -20.82 14.81 5.00
N GLY A 68 -19.71 15.04 4.29
CA GLY A 68 -18.44 15.41 4.94
C GLY A 68 -17.32 15.81 3.98
N LYS A 69 -16.54 16.83 4.36
CA LYS A 69 -15.39 17.28 3.56
C LYS A 69 -14.21 16.35 3.81
N HIS A 70 -13.96 15.44 2.86
CA HIS A 70 -12.95 14.39 2.98
C HIS A 70 -11.95 14.39 1.80
N LEU A 71 -10.67 14.58 2.10
CA LEU A 71 -9.62 14.80 1.10
C LEU A 71 -9.35 13.60 0.19
N LYS A 72 -9.59 12.36 0.66
CA LYS A 72 -9.47 11.17 -0.20
C LYS A 72 -10.67 11.03 -1.16
N VAL A 73 -11.87 11.47 -0.75
CA VAL A 73 -13.06 11.50 -1.64
C VAL A 73 -12.88 12.56 -2.72
N LEU A 74 -12.33 13.74 -2.37
CA LEU A 74 -11.87 14.73 -3.35
C LEU A 74 -10.85 14.10 -4.33
N GLY A 75 -9.88 13.35 -3.82
CA GLY A 75 -8.89 12.66 -4.66
C GLY A 75 -9.49 11.66 -5.66
N HIS A 76 -10.58 10.99 -5.29
CA HIS A 76 -11.36 10.11 -6.17
C HIS A 76 -12.17 10.92 -7.20
N LEU A 77 -12.89 11.96 -6.76
CA LEU A 77 -13.67 12.84 -7.65
C LEU A 77 -12.81 13.50 -8.73
N LEU A 78 -11.65 14.06 -8.33
CA LEU A 78 -10.69 14.65 -9.26
C LEU A 78 -10.24 13.65 -10.33
N HIS A 79 -10.09 12.37 -9.98
CA HIS A 79 -9.73 11.34 -10.96
C HIS A 79 -10.84 11.08 -11.97
N CYS A 80 -12.10 11.02 -11.53
CA CYS A 80 -13.25 10.84 -12.41
C CYS A 80 -13.38 11.97 -13.46
N LEU A 81 -13.03 13.20 -13.09
CA LEU A 81 -12.99 14.36 -13.99
C LEU A 81 -11.80 14.32 -14.96
N GLN A 82 -10.60 13.93 -14.47
CA GLN A 82 -9.34 14.00 -15.23
C GLN A 82 -9.12 12.84 -16.21
N ARG A 83 -9.71 11.66 -15.96
CA ARG A 83 -9.40 10.41 -16.69
C ARG A 83 -9.78 10.41 -18.18
N GLU A 84 -10.67 11.30 -18.62
CA GLU A 84 -11.39 11.16 -19.90
C GLU A 84 -10.71 11.87 -21.08
N GLY A 85 -9.62 12.61 -20.84
CA GLY A 85 -8.96 13.45 -21.86
C GLY A 85 -9.73 14.72 -22.24
N ASP A 86 -10.86 14.97 -21.58
CA ASP A 86 -11.74 16.14 -21.76
C ASP A 86 -11.12 17.38 -21.08
N GLY A 87 -10.76 18.40 -21.87
CA GLY A 87 -10.05 19.58 -21.40
C GLY A 87 -10.89 20.44 -20.45
N MET A 88 -12.18 20.58 -20.72
CA MET A 88 -13.11 21.29 -19.82
C MET A 88 -13.28 20.58 -18.47
N ARG A 89 -13.42 19.26 -18.43
CA ARG A 89 -13.51 18.49 -17.18
C ARG A 89 -12.18 18.46 -16.44
N PHE A 90 -11.04 18.45 -17.14
CA PHE A 90 -9.74 18.62 -16.53
C PHE A 90 -9.59 20.01 -15.88
N ALA A 91 -9.94 21.09 -16.58
CA ALA A 91 -9.98 22.45 -16.03
C ALA A 91 -10.90 22.55 -14.80
N LEU A 92 -12.12 21.99 -14.85
CA LEU A 92 -13.05 21.95 -13.72
C LEU A 92 -12.46 21.20 -12.50
N SER A 93 -11.65 20.16 -12.72
CA SER A 93 -10.96 19.46 -11.63
C SER A 93 -9.93 20.37 -10.92
N LEU A 94 -9.18 21.17 -11.67
CA LEU A 94 -8.18 22.08 -11.11
C LEU A 94 -8.84 23.24 -10.37
N ARG A 95 -9.92 23.79 -10.92
CA ARG A 95 -10.74 24.83 -10.24
C ARG A 95 -11.40 24.31 -8.97
N LEU A 96 -11.88 23.07 -8.98
CA LEU A 96 -12.38 22.40 -7.77
C LEU A 96 -11.28 22.31 -6.70
N LEU A 97 -10.08 21.83 -7.04
CA LEU A 97 -8.97 21.73 -6.09
C LEU A 97 -8.55 23.12 -5.56
N SER A 98 -8.47 24.14 -6.43
CA SER A 98 -8.17 25.52 -6.06
C SER A 98 -9.20 26.10 -5.07
N GLY A 99 -10.50 25.92 -5.34
CA GLY A 99 -11.57 26.31 -4.43
C GLY A 99 -11.61 25.53 -3.11
N VAL A 100 -11.04 24.32 -3.06
CA VAL A 100 -10.86 23.58 -1.81
C VAL A 100 -9.71 24.16 -0.98
N LEU A 101 -8.58 24.51 -1.60
CA LEU A 101 -7.44 25.16 -0.95
C LEU A 101 -7.87 26.46 -0.26
N GLU A 102 -8.72 27.25 -0.91
CA GLU A 102 -9.28 28.51 -0.39
C GLU A 102 -10.13 28.30 0.89
N ARG A 103 -10.89 27.20 0.99
CA ARG A 103 -12.06 27.11 1.90
C ARG A 103 -11.90 26.14 3.06
N TRP A 104 -11.69 24.86 2.77
CA TRP A 104 -11.81 23.78 3.76
C TRP A 104 -10.64 22.79 3.80
N TRP A 105 -9.63 22.99 2.96
CA TRP A 105 -8.42 22.15 2.88
C TRP A 105 -7.75 21.87 4.24
N HIS A 106 -7.59 22.89 5.10
CA HIS A 106 -6.96 22.72 6.42
C HIS A 106 -7.83 22.01 7.46
N LEU A 107 -9.15 21.99 7.26
CA LEU A 107 -10.13 21.46 8.20
C LEU A 107 -10.52 20.02 7.84
N ALA A 108 -10.53 19.68 6.55
CA ALA A 108 -11.05 18.42 6.03
C ALA A 108 -10.34 17.16 6.53
N TYR A 109 -11.15 16.11 6.68
CA TYR A 109 -10.74 14.77 7.10
C TYR A 109 -9.90 14.06 6.01
N PRO A 110 -9.01 13.11 6.36
CA PRO A 110 -8.64 12.71 7.72
C PRO A 110 -7.53 13.59 8.31
N PHE A 111 -7.02 14.56 7.55
CA PHE A 111 -5.83 15.34 7.89
C PHE A 111 -6.15 16.72 8.48
N ALA A 112 -7.13 16.80 9.39
CA ALA A 112 -7.58 18.04 10.00
C ALA A 112 -6.48 18.73 10.85
N GLY A 113 -6.44 20.07 10.80
CA GLY A 113 -5.63 20.90 11.71
C GLY A 113 -4.10 20.79 11.51
N PRO A 114 -3.30 21.25 12.49
CA PRO A 114 -1.84 21.35 12.32
C PRO A 114 -1.12 20.00 12.16
N ARG A 115 -1.56 18.96 12.86
CA ARG A 115 -0.92 17.63 12.82
C ARG A 115 -1.01 16.99 11.43
N GLY A 116 -2.11 17.23 10.71
CA GLY A 116 -2.31 16.72 9.35
C GLY A 116 -1.49 17.42 8.25
N ALA A 117 -0.75 18.50 8.55
CA ALA A 117 -0.10 19.33 7.53
C ALA A 117 0.85 18.56 6.59
N LYS A 118 1.65 17.61 7.12
CA LYS A 118 2.51 16.73 6.31
C LYS A 118 1.71 15.82 5.37
N GLY A 119 0.61 15.24 5.88
CA GLY A 119 -0.29 14.38 5.09
C GLY A 119 -0.98 15.15 3.97
N ARG A 120 -1.44 16.38 4.24
CA ARG A 120 -2.01 17.27 3.22
C ARG A 120 -0.99 17.64 2.14
N ALA A 121 0.23 18.07 2.51
CA ALA A 121 1.26 18.44 1.55
C ALA A 121 1.66 17.27 0.63
N ARG A 122 1.78 16.06 1.19
CA ARG A 122 2.00 14.82 0.43
C ARG A 122 0.83 14.49 -0.50
N LEU A 123 -0.40 14.51 0.00
CA LEU A 123 -1.58 14.24 -0.82
C LEU A 123 -1.71 15.25 -1.96
N PHE A 124 -1.39 16.52 -1.72
CA PHE A 124 -1.34 17.54 -2.78
C PHE A 124 -0.33 17.20 -3.88
N GLN A 125 0.87 16.76 -3.49
CA GLN A 125 1.89 16.30 -4.45
C GLN A 125 1.40 15.08 -5.25
N GLN A 126 0.79 14.08 -4.60
CA GLN A 126 0.19 12.91 -5.27
C GLN A 126 -0.89 13.34 -6.30
N LEU A 127 -1.82 14.22 -5.90
CA LEU A 127 -2.89 14.71 -6.77
C LEU A 127 -2.37 15.50 -7.98
N THR A 128 -1.38 16.36 -7.79
CA THR A 128 -0.81 17.21 -8.86
C THR A 128 0.14 16.44 -9.78
N GLN A 129 0.90 15.48 -9.26
CA GLN A 129 1.69 14.55 -10.07
C GLN A 129 0.78 13.65 -10.93
N ARG A 130 -0.30 13.10 -10.36
CA ARG A 130 -1.29 12.31 -11.11
C ARG A 130 -2.00 13.14 -12.19
N ALA A 131 -2.34 14.39 -11.91
CA ALA A 131 -2.89 15.31 -12.90
C ALA A 131 -1.89 15.57 -14.05
N SER A 132 -0.58 15.69 -13.73
CA SER A 132 0.49 15.86 -14.72
C SER A 132 0.65 14.64 -15.66
N VAL A 133 0.40 13.43 -15.17
CA VAL A 133 0.36 12.22 -16.02
C VAL A 133 -0.88 12.23 -16.91
N LEU A 134 -2.07 12.48 -16.35
CA LEU A 134 -3.33 12.46 -17.12
C LEU A 134 -3.41 13.57 -18.18
N ALA A 135 -2.76 14.72 -17.95
CA ALA A 135 -2.66 15.80 -18.93
C ALA A 135 -1.96 15.39 -20.24
N GLN A 136 -1.13 14.34 -20.24
CA GLN A 136 -0.46 13.81 -21.44
C GLN A 136 -1.43 13.10 -22.40
N HIS A 137 -2.69 12.90 -22.00
CA HIS A 137 -3.75 12.28 -22.78
C HIS A 137 -4.85 13.26 -23.20
N ILE A 138 -4.68 14.56 -22.94
CA ILE A 138 -5.60 15.61 -23.43
C ILE A 138 -5.13 16.05 -24.81
N ASP A 139 -6.05 16.04 -25.77
CA ASP A 139 -5.81 16.57 -27.12
C ASP A 139 -6.52 17.93 -27.25
N PHE A 140 -5.74 19.01 -27.40
CA PHE A 140 -6.27 20.36 -27.57
C PHE A 140 -6.38 20.79 -29.05
N THR A 141 -6.28 19.87 -30.02
CA THR A 141 -6.45 20.21 -31.44
C THR A 141 -7.83 20.85 -31.70
N ALA A 142 -7.81 22.08 -32.21
CA ALA A 142 -8.99 22.96 -32.37
C ALA A 142 -9.77 23.31 -31.08
N ALA A 143 -9.27 22.98 -29.89
CA ALA A 143 -9.93 23.19 -28.59
C ALA A 143 -9.33 24.37 -27.79
N GLY A 144 -9.21 25.54 -28.44
CA GLY A 144 -8.51 26.71 -27.90
C GLY A 144 -9.05 27.24 -26.57
N ASP A 145 -10.37 27.27 -26.40
CA ASP A 145 -11.01 27.68 -25.15
C ASP A 145 -10.76 26.69 -24.00
N GLU A 146 -10.63 25.39 -24.30
CA GLU A 146 -10.35 24.35 -23.30
C GLU A 146 -8.89 24.39 -22.83
N TYR A 147 -7.95 24.58 -23.77
CA TYR A 147 -6.54 24.81 -23.48
C TYR A 147 -6.36 26.03 -22.57
N LYS A 148 -7.04 27.13 -22.91
CA LYS A 148 -7.02 28.34 -22.08
C LYS A 148 -7.66 28.08 -20.71
N ALA A 149 -8.82 27.43 -20.64
CA ALA A 149 -9.47 27.11 -19.38
C ALA A 149 -8.61 26.22 -18.47
N CYS A 150 -7.80 25.32 -19.05
CA CYS A 150 -6.78 24.55 -18.34
C CYS A 150 -5.62 25.42 -17.85
N CYS A 151 -5.05 26.29 -18.69
CA CYS A 151 -3.97 27.19 -18.30
C CYS A 151 -4.39 28.14 -17.17
N ASP A 152 -5.52 28.84 -17.34
CA ASP A 152 -6.10 29.75 -16.34
C ASP A 152 -6.33 29.02 -15.00
N ALA A 153 -6.74 27.73 -15.04
CA ALA A 153 -6.99 26.92 -13.85
C ALA A 153 -5.71 26.33 -13.21
N VAL A 154 -4.64 26.09 -13.96
CA VAL A 154 -3.32 25.73 -13.39
C VAL A 154 -2.70 26.95 -12.72
N ASP A 155 -2.71 28.10 -13.38
CA ASP A 155 -2.07 29.31 -12.88
C ASP A 155 -2.77 29.79 -11.57
N ALA A 156 -4.10 29.78 -11.53
CA ALA A 156 -4.87 30.05 -10.30
C ALA A 156 -4.72 28.97 -9.20
N LEU A 157 -4.31 27.74 -9.55
CA LEU A 157 -4.01 26.69 -8.58
C LEU A 157 -2.57 26.82 -8.02
N VAL A 158 -1.63 27.34 -8.80
CA VAL A 158 -0.27 27.70 -8.32
C VAL A 158 -0.37 28.79 -7.26
N ASP A 159 -1.04 29.90 -7.56
CA ASP A 159 -1.20 31.03 -6.62
C ASP A 159 -1.80 30.59 -5.27
N GLN A 160 -2.84 29.74 -5.30
CA GLN A 160 -3.46 29.19 -4.09
C GLN A 160 -2.55 28.20 -3.36
N ALA A 161 -1.76 27.40 -4.08
CA ALA A 161 -0.86 26.43 -3.49
C ALA A 161 0.35 27.10 -2.81
N ASP A 162 0.96 28.10 -3.43
CA ASP A 162 2.02 28.91 -2.81
C ASP A 162 1.50 29.67 -1.58
N GLY A 163 0.30 30.27 -1.67
CA GLY A 163 -0.37 30.90 -0.53
C GLY A 163 -0.66 29.95 0.65
N ASN A 164 -0.80 28.64 0.37
CA ASN A 164 -0.97 27.57 1.35
C ASN A 164 0.35 26.91 1.80
N GLY A 165 1.50 27.29 1.23
CA GLY A 165 2.81 26.68 1.51
C GLY A 165 2.94 25.23 1.00
N LEU A 166 2.27 24.89 -0.11
CA LEU A 166 2.25 23.56 -0.72
C LEU A 166 3.31 23.42 -1.84
N PRO A 167 3.76 22.20 -2.18
CA PRO A 167 4.78 22.01 -3.23
C PRO A 167 4.21 22.23 -4.64
N VAL A 168 4.59 23.35 -5.27
CA VAL A 168 4.14 23.75 -6.63
C VAL A 168 4.94 23.16 -7.80
N SER A 169 6.01 22.41 -7.55
CA SER A 169 6.89 21.87 -8.61
C SER A 169 6.15 21.04 -9.66
N SER A 170 5.22 20.18 -9.24
CA SER A 170 4.38 19.39 -10.15
C SER A 170 3.36 20.24 -10.92
N LEU A 171 2.94 21.39 -10.39
CA LEU A 171 2.08 22.33 -11.14
C LEU A 171 2.86 23.07 -12.23
N HIS A 172 4.10 23.46 -11.97
CA HIS A 172 4.96 24.02 -13.02
C HIS A 172 5.27 23.00 -14.12
N GLU A 173 5.41 21.72 -13.77
CA GLU A 173 5.52 20.63 -14.75
C GLU A 173 4.23 20.44 -15.56
N LEU A 174 3.06 20.39 -14.92
CA LEU A 174 1.76 20.40 -15.59
C LEU A 174 1.61 21.61 -16.53
N ARG A 175 1.99 22.81 -16.08
CA ARG A 175 1.92 24.04 -16.88
C ARG A 175 2.82 23.97 -18.12
N ARG A 176 4.00 23.37 -17.99
CA ARG A 176 4.94 23.11 -19.10
C ARG A 176 4.40 22.07 -20.08
N LEU A 177 3.76 21.00 -19.58
CA LEU A 177 3.12 19.97 -20.40
C LEU A 177 1.95 20.55 -21.22
N LEU A 178 1.08 21.34 -20.59
CA LEU A 178 0.03 22.07 -21.31
C LEU A 178 0.62 22.96 -22.41
N ALA A 179 1.67 23.75 -22.10
CA ALA A 179 2.32 24.60 -23.10
C ALA A 179 2.97 23.82 -24.27
N THR A 180 3.37 22.56 -24.09
CA THR A 180 3.80 21.70 -25.21
C THR A 180 2.66 21.13 -26.04
N ALA A 181 1.44 21.13 -25.50
CA ALA A 181 0.18 20.76 -26.16
C ALA A 181 -0.63 21.98 -26.64
N GLU A 182 0.00 23.15 -26.74
CA GLU A 182 -0.62 24.39 -27.22
C GLU A 182 -1.28 24.18 -28.61
N PRO A 183 -2.56 24.59 -28.79
CA PRO A 183 -3.27 24.48 -30.05
C PRO A 183 -2.50 25.17 -31.17
N ARG A 184 -1.93 24.38 -32.08
CA ARG A 184 -1.40 24.90 -33.33
C ARG A 184 -2.56 25.19 -34.25
N ASP A 185 -2.74 26.47 -34.60
CA ASP A 185 -3.67 26.87 -35.65
C ASP A 185 -3.35 26.10 -36.94
N MET A 186 -4.21 25.13 -37.27
CA MET A 186 -4.22 24.55 -38.60
C MET A 186 -4.88 25.56 -39.53
N GLU A 187 -4.10 26.19 -40.40
CA GLU A 187 -4.65 26.89 -41.57
C GLU A 187 -5.43 25.89 -42.43
N VAL A 188 -6.74 25.85 -42.24
CA VAL A 188 -7.63 24.97 -43.01
C VAL A 188 -7.75 25.52 -44.43
N THR A 189 -6.87 25.06 -45.31
CA THR A 189 -7.10 25.11 -46.75
C THR A 189 -8.39 24.37 -47.05
N GLN A 190 -9.45 25.12 -47.34
CA GLN A 190 -10.75 24.56 -47.70
C GLN A 190 -10.62 23.72 -48.98
N ASP A 191 -11.06 22.46 -48.91
CA ASP A 191 -11.62 21.78 -50.07
C ASP A 191 -12.94 21.10 -49.66
N THR A 192 -13.83 20.88 -50.61
CA THR A 192 -15.28 20.89 -50.35
C THR A 192 -16.05 19.71 -50.92
N SER A 193 -17.32 19.59 -50.50
CA SER A 193 -18.40 18.78 -51.14
C SER A 193 -18.57 17.33 -50.59
N PRO A 194 -19.77 16.70 -50.70
CA PRO A 194 -20.71 16.79 -49.56
C PRO A 194 -21.61 15.56 -49.24
N SER A 195 -22.23 15.60 -48.03
CA SER A 195 -23.60 15.15 -47.69
C SER A 195 -24.02 13.67 -47.84
N SER A 196 -24.45 13.07 -46.71
CA SER A 196 -25.66 12.22 -46.62
C SER A 196 -26.13 12.00 -45.16
N PRO A 197 -27.39 11.62 -44.89
CA PRO A 197 -28.08 11.95 -43.61
C PRO A 197 -27.98 10.89 -42.49
N PRO A 198 -28.29 11.27 -41.22
CA PRO A 198 -28.24 10.36 -40.07
C PRO A 198 -29.42 9.37 -40.03
N ARG A 199 -29.20 8.20 -39.41
CA ARG A 199 -30.27 7.28 -38.99
C ARG A 199 -30.40 7.26 -37.47
N GLN A 200 -31.60 7.58 -36.98
CA GLN A 200 -32.02 7.18 -35.64
C GLN A 200 -32.34 5.67 -35.63
N GLY A 201 -32.08 5.01 -34.50
CA GLY A 201 -32.37 3.59 -34.31
C GLY A 201 -32.20 3.22 -32.85
N ALA A 202 -33.29 3.26 -32.08
CA ALA A 202 -33.26 3.03 -30.64
C ALA A 202 -33.34 1.53 -30.28
N ALA A 203 -32.66 1.15 -29.20
CA ALA A 203 -32.97 -0.04 -28.41
C ALA A 203 -32.52 0.18 -26.96
N SER A 204 -33.48 0.38 -26.05
CA SER A 204 -33.20 0.54 -24.61
C SER A 204 -33.13 -0.82 -23.92
N SER A 205 -32.01 -1.13 -23.26
CA SER A 205 -31.90 -2.26 -22.34
C SER A 205 -31.76 -1.76 -20.90
N THR A 206 -32.90 -1.45 -20.27
CA THR A 206 -32.97 -0.99 -18.88
C THR A 206 -32.67 -2.14 -17.92
N HIS A 207 -31.52 -2.08 -17.25
CA HIS A 207 -31.20 -2.93 -16.10
C HIS A 207 -31.03 -2.06 -14.86
N THR A 208 -32.11 -1.90 -14.10
CA THR A 208 -32.13 -1.16 -12.83
C THR A 208 -31.26 -1.89 -11.79
N PRO A 209 -30.39 -1.20 -11.04
CA PRO A 209 -29.60 -1.82 -9.99
C PRO A 209 -30.51 -2.27 -8.84
N ALA A 210 -30.57 -3.57 -8.58
CA ALA A 210 -31.18 -4.11 -7.38
C ALA A 210 -30.11 -4.19 -6.28
N ALA A 211 -30.19 -3.30 -5.29
CA ALA A 211 -29.44 -3.46 -4.05
C ALA A 211 -29.88 -4.76 -3.37
N ALA A 212 -28.91 -5.62 -3.05
CA ALA A 212 -29.15 -6.90 -2.41
C ALA A 212 -28.09 -7.18 -1.36
N ALA A 213 -28.49 -7.12 -0.08
CA ALA A 213 -27.76 -7.82 0.97
C ALA A 213 -27.65 -9.30 0.56
N ALA A 214 -26.44 -9.87 0.64
CA ALA A 214 -26.13 -11.13 -0.01
C ALA A 214 -26.78 -12.33 0.71
N ASP A 215 -27.91 -12.79 0.19
CA ASP A 215 -28.46 -14.10 0.52
C ASP A 215 -27.46 -15.19 0.09
N MET A 216 -26.74 -15.74 1.07
CA MET A 216 -25.67 -16.72 0.90
C MET A 216 -26.13 -18.05 0.28
N SER A 217 -27.44 -18.29 0.14
CA SER A 217 -28.02 -19.54 -0.39
C SER A 217 -27.73 -19.83 -1.88
N LYS A 218 -27.01 -18.94 -2.59
CA LYS A 218 -26.81 -19.00 -4.06
C LYS A 218 -25.36 -18.88 -4.54
N LEU A 219 -24.35 -19.17 -3.71
CA LEU A 219 -22.97 -19.30 -4.19
C LEU A 219 -22.81 -20.62 -4.97
N ALA A 220 -22.95 -20.55 -6.30
CA ALA A 220 -22.61 -21.63 -7.21
C ALA A 220 -21.21 -21.42 -7.82
N LEU A 221 -20.50 -22.52 -8.09
CA LEU A 221 -19.33 -22.54 -8.98
C LEU A 221 -19.76 -23.06 -10.34
N GLU A 222 -19.46 -22.31 -11.39
CA GLU A 222 -19.89 -22.58 -12.76
C GLU A 222 -18.74 -23.19 -13.57
N SER A 223 -18.99 -24.34 -14.21
CA SER A 223 -17.97 -25.01 -15.02
C SER A 223 -17.60 -24.18 -16.24
N GLY A 224 -16.34 -23.72 -16.31
CA GLY A 224 -15.80 -22.90 -17.40
C GLY A 224 -15.97 -21.38 -17.25
N ASN A 225 -16.50 -20.88 -16.14
CA ASN A 225 -16.62 -19.44 -15.87
C ASN A 225 -15.62 -18.97 -14.79
N ASP A 226 -14.32 -19.05 -15.11
CA ASP A 226 -13.25 -18.79 -14.15
C ASP A 226 -13.27 -17.36 -13.57
N ARG A 227 -13.79 -16.39 -14.32
CA ARG A 227 -13.97 -15.00 -13.84
C ARG A 227 -15.05 -14.92 -12.76
N ALA A 228 -16.19 -15.59 -12.93
CA ALA A 228 -17.23 -15.65 -11.90
C ALA A 228 -16.75 -16.50 -10.70
N ASN A 229 -16.15 -17.66 -10.95
CA ASN A 229 -15.60 -18.53 -9.90
C ASN A 229 -14.58 -17.79 -9.03
N ARG A 230 -13.65 -17.04 -9.62
CA ARG A 230 -12.71 -16.16 -8.90
C ARG A 230 -13.44 -15.15 -8.01
N GLN A 231 -14.51 -14.53 -8.49
CA GLN A 231 -15.28 -13.56 -7.71
C GLN A 231 -16.08 -14.23 -6.58
N THR A 232 -16.62 -15.44 -6.80
CA THR A 232 -17.30 -16.26 -5.78
C THR A 232 -16.32 -16.71 -4.69
N LEU A 233 -15.12 -17.15 -5.06
CA LEU A 233 -14.06 -17.56 -4.13
C LEU A 233 -13.53 -16.38 -3.31
N LEU A 234 -13.39 -15.19 -3.92
CA LEU A 234 -13.04 -13.97 -3.19
C LEU A 234 -14.12 -13.59 -2.18
N LYS A 235 -15.41 -13.57 -2.57
CA LYS A 235 -16.53 -13.29 -1.64
C LYS A 235 -16.61 -14.28 -0.48
N LEU A 236 -16.36 -15.58 -0.73
CA LEU A 236 -16.29 -16.58 0.33
C LEU A 236 -15.10 -16.31 1.27
N ALA A 237 -13.97 -15.83 0.75
CA ALA A 237 -12.82 -15.46 1.55
C ALA A 237 -13.00 -14.14 2.34
N ASP A 238 -13.72 -13.16 1.77
CA ASP A 238 -14.16 -11.95 2.50
C ASP A 238 -15.00 -12.38 3.72
N HIS A 239 -16.04 -13.20 3.50
CA HIS A 239 -16.91 -13.72 4.56
C HIS A 239 -16.17 -14.52 5.64
N LEU A 240 -15.19 -15.37 5.26
CA LEU A 240 -14.36 -16.10 6.23
C LEU A 240 -13.51 -15.15 7.10
N ASN A 241 -12.94 -14.10 6.49
CA ASN A 241 -12.15 -13.09 7.20
C ASN A 241 -13.01 -12.18 8.09
N GLU A 242 -14.28 -11.94 7.74
CA GLU A 242 -15.27 -11.26 8.58
C GLU A 242 -15.68 -12.11 9.79
N GLN A 243 -15.91 -13.41 9.59
CA GLN A 243 -16.26 -14.37 10.65
C GLN A 243 -15.11 -14.58 11.65
N ALA A 244 -13.88 -14.67 11.15
CA ALA A 244 -12.68 -14.95 11.94
C ALA A 244 -11.49 -14.15 11.41
N GLN A 245 -11.34 -12.91 11.91
CA GLN A 245 -10.21 -12.04 11.57
C GLN A 245 -8.88 -12.74 11.90
N GLY A 246 -8.01 -12.84 10.90
CA GLY A 246 -6.71 -13.51 11.02
C GLY A 246 -6.73 -15.05 11.02
N GLU A 247 -7.87 -15.72 10.78
CA GLU A 247 -7.87 -17.17 10.53
C GLU A 247 -7.30 -17.47 9.12
N PRO A 248 -6.21 -18.26 8.99
CA PRO A 248 -5.52 -18.47 7.72
C PRO A 248 -6.34 -18.91 6.52
N LEU A 249 -7.45 -19.63 6.72
CA LEU A 249 -8.20 -20.27 5.64
C LEU A 249 -8.70 -19.25 4.59
N GLY A 250 -9.27 -18.13 5.02
CA GLY A 250 -9.76 -17.10 4.10
C GLY A 250 -8.62 -16.46 3.30
N TYR A 251 -7.52 -16.08 3.96
CA TYR A 251 -6.35 -15.49 3.29
C TYR A 251 -5.68 -16.45 2.30
N ARG A 252 -5.60 -17.76 2.60
CA ARG A 252 -5.16 -18.78 1.62
C ARG A 252 -6.14 -18.91 0.45
N LEU A 253 -7.45 -18.86 0.69
CA LEU A 253 -8.49 -18.89 -0.35
C LEU A 253 -8.41 -17.67 -1.29
N ARG A 254 -8.07 -16.47 -0.77
CA ARG A 254 -7.78 -15.29 -1.61
C ARG A 254 -6.63 -15.57 -2.58
N ARG A 255 -5.49 -16.09 -2.09
CA ARG A 255 -4.31 -16.39 -2.93
C ARG A 255 -4.63 -17.42 -4.00
N TYR A 256 -5.40 -18.46 -3.65
CA TYR A 256 -5.92 -19.42 -4.62
C TYR A 256 -6.75 -18.71 -5.71
N ALA A 257 -7.76 -17.91 -5.35
CA ALA A 257 -8.59 -17.18 -6.31
C ALA A 257 -7.78 -16.21 -7.20
N ILE A 258 -6.73 -15.59 -6.66
CA ILE A 258 -5.88 -14.62 -7.36
C ILE A 258 -4.92 -15.30 -8.36
N TRP A 259 -4.37 -16.46 -8.01
CA TRP A 259 -3.25 -17.08 -8.74
C TRP A 259 -3.53 -18.43 -9.41
N HIS A 260 -4.66 -19.08 -9.14
CA HIS A 260 -4.95 -20.43 -9.66
C HIS A 260 -4.86 -20.51 -11.20
N GLY A 261 -5.51 -19.60 -11.91
CA GLY A 261 -5.49 -19.52 -13.38
C GLY A 261 -4.25 -18.86 -14.00
N ILE A 262 -3.23 -18.52 -13.21
CA ILE A 262 -1.96 -17.98 -13.72
C ILE A 262 -0.96 -19.14 -13.79
N HIS A 263 -0.76 -19.72 -14.97
CA HIS A 263 0.05 -20.93 -15.17
C HIS A 263 1.46 -20.68 -15.72
N ALA A 264 1.74 -19.47 -16.21
CA ALA A 264 3.03 -19.05 -16.75
C ALA A 264 3.31 -17.58 -16.34
N PRO A 265 4.59 -17.16 -16.27
CA PRO A 265 4.91 -15.74 -16.11
C PRO A 265 4.35 -14.90 -17.27
N PRO A 266 4.02 -13.62 -17.04
CA PRO A 266 3.59 -12.71 -18.11
C PRO A 266 4.73 -12.45 -19.11
N PRO A 267 4.41 -12.19 -20.40
CA PRO A 267 5.43 -11.93 -21.40
C PRO A 267 6.19 -10.62 -21.11
N SER A 268 7.51 -10.68 -21.26
CA SER A 268 8.43 -9.57 -21.08
C SER A 268 9.16 -9.21 -22.37
N ARG A 269 9.58 -7.95 -22.46
CA ARG A 269 10.50 -7.41 -23.48
C ARG A 269 11.95 -7.67 -23.06
N ASP A 270 12.90 -7.32 -23.93
CA ASP A 270 14.33 -7.37 -23.60
C ASP A 270 14.63 -6.61 -22.30
N GLY A 271 15.29 -7.28 -21.35
CA GLY A 271 15.55 -6.73 -20.01
C GLY A 271 14.50 -7.04 -18.93
N GLY A 272 13.46 -7.83 -19.22
CA GLY A 272 12.52 -8.34 -18.20
C GLY A 272 11.32 -7.44 -17.88
N ALA A 273 11.23 -6.25 -18.49
CA ALA A 273 10.07 -5.37 -18.38
C ALA A 273 8.85 -5.95 -19.11
N THR A 274 7.72 -6.03 -18.41
CA THR A 274 6.43 -6.52 -18.93
C THR A 274 5.54 -5.36 -19.38
N GLU A 275 4.43 -5.65 -20.04
CA GLU A 275 3.43 -4.62 -20.42
C GLU A 275 2.42 -4.32 -19.29
N LEU A 276 2.65 -4.85 -18.09
CA LEU A 276 1.78 -4.66 -16.94
C LEU A 276 2.12 -3.37 -16.21
N MET A 277 1.08 -2.59 -15.87
CA MET A 277 1.19 -1.42 -14.99
C MET A 277 1.53 -1.87 -13.57
N PRO A 278 2.36 -1.12 -12.81
CA PRO A 278 2.48 -1.29 -11.37
C PRO A 278 1.18 -0.85 -10.67
N PRO A 279 0.95 -1.24 -9.40
CA PRO A 279 0.00 -0.52 -8.55
C PRO A 279 0.39 0.96 -8.42
N SER A 280 -0.60 1.83 -8.20
CA SER A 280 -0.38 3.27 -7.99
C SER A 280 0.66 3.51 -6.88
N ALA A 281 1.74 4.23 -7.23
CA ALA A 281 2.82 4.56 -6.30
C ALA A 281 2.31 5.31 -5.05
N ASP A 282 1.29 6.15 -5.21
CA ASP A 282 0.62 6.85 -4.12
C ASP A 282 0.02 5.86 -3.10
N ARG A 283 -0.70 4.84 -3.59
CA ARG A 283 -1.27 3.77 -2.76
C ARG A 283 -0.19 2.94 -2.08
N VAL A 284 0.85 2.53 -2.82
CA VAL A 284 1.97 1.74 -2.27
C VAL A 284 2.69 2.51 -1.17
N ALA A 285 2.97 3.80 -1.39
CA ALA A 285 3.56 4.66 -0.38
C ALA A 285 2.66 4.76 0.85
N ASP A 286 1.36 5.03 0.69
CA ASP A 286 0.43 5.15 1.83
C ASP A 286 0.32 3.86 2.66
N TYR A 287 0.44 2.67 2.03
CA TYR A 287 0.56 1.41 2.77
C TYR A 287 1.89 1.27 3.52
N ARG A 288 3.02 1.64 2.91
CA ARG A 288 4.34 1.62 3.55
C ARG A 288 4.41 2.54 4.77
N ASP A 289 3.91 3.77 4.66
CA ASP A 289 3.88 4.72 5.78
C ASP A 289 2.93 4.26 6.89
N ALA A 290 1.79 3.64 6.57
CA ALA A 290 0.90 3.05 7.58
C ALA A 290 1.61 1.93 8.36
N VAL A 291 2.23 0.97 7.64
CA VAL A 291 3.04 -0.11 8.22
C VAL A 291 4.17 0.44 9.09
N ALA A 292 4.95 1.39 8.58
CA ALA A 292 6.08 2.00 9.30
C ALA A 292 5.66 2.87 10.50
N SER A 293 4.40 3.30 10.58
CA SER A 293 3.87 4.04 11.73
C SER A 293 3.47 3.15 12.92
N GLY A 294 3.49 1.81 12.73
CA GLY A 294 3.01 0.84 13.72
C GLY A 294 1.49 0.71 13.70
N ILE A 295 0.98 -0.27 12.95
CA ILE A 295 -0.47 -0.54 12.88
C ILE A 295 -0.93 -1.25 14.16
N THR A 296 -2.01 -0.75 14.77
CA THR A 296 -2.63 -1.37 15.94
C THR A 296 -4.11 -1.71 15.69
N PRO A 297 -4.71 -2.64 16.45
CA PRO A 297 -6.14 -2.94 16.34
C PRO A 297 -7.04 -1.71 16.56
N GLU A 298 -6.71 -0.88 17.55
CA GLU A 298 -7.45 0.35 17.90
C GLU A 298 -7.25 1.46 16.86
N GLY A 299 -6.10 1.51 16.18
CA GLY A 299 -5.77 2.48 15.12
C GLY A 299 -6.38 2.17 13.75
N GLY A 300 -7.48 1.42 13.69
CA GLY A 300 -8.12 1.01 12.43
C GLY A 300 -7.32 -0.03 11.64
N GLY A 301 -6.43 -0.79 12.29
CA GLY A 301 -5.48 -1.67 11.60
C GLY A 301 -6.10 -2.74 10.72
N TYR A 302 -7.28 -3.26 11.08
CA TYR A 302 -8.03 -4.20 10.24
C TYR A 302 -8.52 -3.56 8.93
N GLN A 303 -8.89 -2.28 8.92
CA GLN A 303 -9.25 -1.56 7.69
C GLN A 303 -8.03 -1.40 6.78
N TRP A 304 -6.84 -1.08 7.34
CA TRP A 304 -5.59 -1.06 6.57
C TRP A 304 -5.26 -2.43 5.97
N TRP A 305 -5.42 -3.51 6.75
CA TRP A 305 -5.22 -4.87 6.27
C TRP A 305 -6.16 -5.21 5.10
N GLN A 306 -7.46 -4.92 5.25
CA GLN A 306 -8.47 -5.12 4.20
C GLN A 306 -8.15 -4.33 2.92
N ARG A 307 -7.65 -3.09 3.03
CA ARG A 307 -7.30 -2.26 1.86
C ARG A 307 -6.07 -2.77 1.11
N ILE A 308 -5.06 -3.31 1.82
CA ILE A 308 -3.93 -4.03 1.20
C ILE A 308 -4.45 -5.31 0.53
N GLU A 309 -5.24 -6.11 1.23
CA GLU A 309 -5.85 -7.36 0.72
C GLU A 309 -6.77 -7.15 -0.48
N HIS A 310 -7.39 -5.97 -0.63
CA HIS A 310 -8.15 -5.61 -1.83
C HIS A 310 -7.22 -5.23 -3.00
N SER A 311 -6.21 -4.37 -2.76
CA SER A 311 -5.21 -4.03 -3.79
C SER A 311 -4.49 -5.27 -4.34
N LEU A 312 -4.26 -6.30 -3.51
CA LEU A 312 -3.71 -7.59 -3.95
C LEU A 312 -4.66 -8.41 -4.84
N ALA A 313 -5.97 -8.35 -4.60
CA ALA A 313 -6.95 -9.09 -5.40
C ALA A 313 -7.00 -8.62 -6.86
N VAL A 314 -6.71 -7.33 -7.07
CA VAL A 314 -6.76 -6.62 -8.35
C VAL A 314 -5.38 -6.48 -9.02
N SER A 315 -4.28 -6.60 -8.28
CA SER A 315 -2.89 -6.51 -8.76
C SER A 315 -2.07 -7.79 -8.48
N PRO A 316 -2.26 -8.90 -9.24
CA PRO A 316 -1.75 -10.23 -8.87
C PRO A 316 -0.22 -10.39 -8.79
N TYR A 317 0.53 -9.47 -9.41
CA TYR A 317 2.00 -9.49 -9.50
C TYR A 317 2.69 -8.50 -8.55
N TRP A 318 1.93 -7.76 -7.72
CA TRP A 318 2.53 -6.93 -6.67
C TRP A 318 2.89 -7.81 -5.46
N LEU A 319 4.10 -8.37 -5.48
CA LEU A 319 4.53 -9.35 -4.48
C LEU A 319 4.92 -8.68 -3.15
N GLU A 320 5.40 -7.44 -3.19
CA GLU A 320 5.66 -6.64 -1.97
C GLU A 320 4.40 -6.46 -1.11
N GLY A 321 3.23 -6.23 -1.71
CA GLY A 321 1.98 -6.08 -0.95
C GLY A 321 1.62 -7.31 -0.11
N HIS A 322 2.14 -8.50 -0.47
CA HIS A 322 1.99 -9.71 0.34
C HIS A 322 2.88 -9.70 1.58
N ARG A 323 4.10 -9.13 1.48
CA ARG A 323 4.97 -8.86 2.63
C ARG A 323 4.29 -7.85 3.56
N LEU A 324 3.82 -6.72 3.03
CA LEU A 324 3.10 -5.70 3.81
C LEU A 324 1.86 -6.29 4.50
N SER A 325 1.07 -7.12 3.82
CA SER A 325 -0.09 -7.80 4.42
C SER A 325 0.31 -8.74 5.57
N ALA A 326 1.42 -9.47 5.45
CA ALA A 326 1.93 -10.32 6.51
C ALA A 326 2.53 -9.53 7.68
N GLU A 327 3.18 -8.39 7.43
CA GLU A 327 3.66 -7.45 8.46
C GLU A 327 2.48 -6.86 9.26
N VAL A 328 1.39 -6.48 8.59
CA VAL A 328 0.14 -6.07 9.27
C VAL A 328 -0.49 -7.22 10.05
N ALA A 329 -0.47 -8.44 9.52
CA ALA A 329 -0.94 -9.62 10.24
C ALA A 329 -0.16 -9.83 11.56
N ILE A 330 1.18 -9.73 11.54
CA ILE A 330 2.03 -9.84 12.75
C ILE A 330 1.70 -8.71 13.73
N MET A 331 1.63 -7.45 13.28
CA MET A 331 1.31 -6.31 14.15
C MET A 331 -0.09 -6.39 14.81
N LEU A 332 -1.02 -7.12 14.20
CA LEU A 332 -2.36 -7.40 14.74
C LEU A 332 -2.44 -8.70 15.56
N GLY A 333 -1.32 -9.41 15.78
CA GLY A 333 -1.23 -10.64 16.57
C GLY A 333 -1.52 -11.95 15.81
N HIS A 334 -1.62 -11.90 14.48
CA HIS A 334 -2.06 -12.99 13.61
C HIS A 334 -0.91 -13.68 12.88
N GLU A 335 0.14 -14.06 13.61
CA GLU A 335 1.36 -14.71 13.09
C GLU A 335 1.07 -15.93 12.18
N ARG A 336 0.11 -16.77 12.56
CA ARG A 336 -0.31 -17.94 11.77
C ARG A 336 -0.87 -17.55 10.40
N CYS A 337 -1.49 -16.37 10.30
CA CYS A 337 -1.95 -15.81 9.04
C CYS A 337 -0.77 -15.25 8.23
N ALA A 338 0.13 -14.51 8.88
CA ALA A 338 1.34 -13.98 8.24
C ALA A 338 2.16 -15.08 7.54
N GLU A 339 2.44 -16.17 8.25
CA GLU A 339 3.13 -17.33 7.68
C GLU A 339 2.30 -18.04 6.60
N SER A 340 0.97 -18.05 6.72
CA SER A 340 0.11 -18.61 5.68
C SER A 340 0.05 -17.77 4.40
N ILE A 341 0.15 -16.45 4.50
CA ILE A 341 0.31 -15.53 3.36
C ILE A 341 1.68 -15.75 2.69
N ARG A 342 2.74 -15.90 3.51
CA ARG A 342 4.11 -16.17 3.07
C ARG A 342 4.24 -17.53 2.37
N ASP A 343 3.62 -18.58 2.91
CA ASP A 343 3.53 -19.92 2.34
C ASP A 343 2.98 -19.90 0.90
N GLU A 344 1.80 -19.29 0.70
CA GLU A 344 1.17 -19.29 -0.62
C GLU A 344 1.93 -18.41 -1.61
N LEU A 345 2.55 -17.31 -1.16
CA LEU A 345 3.46 -16.52 -2.02
C LEU A 345 4.70 -17.33 -2.42
N HIS A 346 5.34 -18.01 -1.47
CA HIS A 346 6.51 -18.85 -1.74
C HIS A 346 6.17 -19.99 -2.73
N ARG A 347 4.97 -20.57 -2.63
CA ARG A 347 4.43 -21.55 -3.59
C ARG A 347 4.14 -20.93 -4.96
N PHE A 348 3.62 -19.70 -5.02
CA PHE A 348 3.36 -19.00 -6.28
C PHE A 348 4.66 -18.68 -7.02
N VAL A 349 5.64 -18.11 -6.32
CA VAL A 349 6.97 -17.77 -6.87
C VAL A 349 7.69 -19.03 -7.37
N ARG A 350 7.74 -20.11 -6.56
CA ARG A 350 8.35 -21.38 -6.97
C ARG A 350 7.62 -22.13 -8.09
N ARG A 351 6.39 -21.72 -8.43
CA ARG A 351 5.61 -22.29 -9.54
C ARG A 351 5.79 -21.53 -10.85
N LEU A 352 6.34 -20.31 -10.81
CA LEU A 352 6.57 -19.44 -11.95
C LEU A 352 8.05 -19.04 -12.00
N GLU A 353 8.90 -19.96 -12.44
CA GLU A 353 10.35 -19.76 -12.55
C GLU A 353 10.68 -18.48 -13.34
N GLY A 354 11.58 -17.66 -12.80
CA GLY A 354 11.99 -16.36 -13.39
C GLY A 354 11.10 -15.16 -13.07
N ILE A 355 9.96 -15.33 -12.36
CA ILE A 355 9.08 -14.21 -11.96
C ILE A 355 9.79 -13.15 -11.09
N ASP A 356 10.84 -13.55 -10.37
CA ASP A 356 11.66 -12.70 -9.50
C ASP A 356 12.67 -11.82 -10.27
N ALA A 357 12.77 -11.99 -11.59
CA ALA A 357 13.54 -11.14 -12.50
C ALA A 357 12.64 -10.25 -13.38
N LEU A 358 11.33 -10.26 -13.18
CA LEU A 358 10.37 -9.47 -13.97
C LEU A 358 10.07 -8.11 -13.36
N MET A 359 9.79 -7.16 -14.24
CA MET A 359 9.48 -5.76 -13.91
C MET A 359 8.16 -5.35 -14.56
N PHE A 360 7.47 -4.38 -13.94
CA PHE A 360 6.37 -3.64 -14.54
C PHE A 360 6.89 -2.71 -15.66
N ASN A 361 5.98 -2.12 -16.43
CA ASN A 361 6.30 -1.32 -17.61
C ASN A 361 7.02 0.02 -17.31
N ASP A 362 6.97 0.50 -16.06
CA ASP A 362 7.70 1.65 -15.54
C ASP A 362 9.14 1.32 -15.09
N GLY A 363 9.47 0.03 -15.01
CA GLY A 363 10.74 -0.48 -14.48
C GLY A 363 10.70 -0.87 -12.99
N THR A 364 9.57 -0.76 -12.29
CA THR A 364 9.44 -1.25 -10.91
C THR A 364 9.49 -2.79 -10.91
N PRO A 365 10.34 -3.45 -10.10
CA PRO A 365 10.39 -4.92 -10.04
C PRO A 365 9.13 -5.52 -9.40
N PHE A 366 8.74 -6.72 -9.81
CA PHE A 366 7.61 -7.45 -9.18
C PHE A 366 7.90 -7.82 -7.71
N MET A 367 9.17 -8.02 -7.39
CA MET A 367 9.69 -8.36 -6.06
C MET A 367 10.84 -7.41 -5.70
N ASP A 368 10.69 -6.63 -4.63
CA ASP A 368 11.80 -5.87 -4.05
C ASP A 368 12.74 -6.79 -3.26
N GLU A 369 13.95 -6.30 -2.98
CA GLU A 369 14.96 -7.08 -2.26
C GLU A 369 14.52 -7.44 -0.83
N ALA A 370 13.73 -6.58 -0.17
CA ALA A 370 13.15 -6.88 1.13
C ALA A 370 12.17 -8.07 1.08
N THR A 371 11.32 -8.17 0.05
CA THR A 371 10.41 -9.31 -0.14
C THR A 371 11.18 -10.57 -0.55
N ARG A 372 12.27 -10.44 -1.33
CA ARG A 372 13.18 -11.56 -1.65
C ARG A 372 13.80 -12.14 -0.38
N GLN A 373 14.33 -11.29 0.50
CA GLN A 373 14.93 -11.70 1.78
C GLN A 373 13.90 -12.29 2.75
N TRP A 374 12.71 -11.68 2.87
CA TRP A 374 11.61 -12.21 3.68
C TRP A 374 11.13 -13.59 3.21
N LEU A 375 11.05 -13.82 1.89
CA LEU A 375 10.73 -15.13 1.31
C LEU A 375 11.85 -16.17 1.47
N ALA A 376 13.11 -15.73 1.50
CA ALA A 376 14.28 -16.59 1.71
C ALA A 376 14.49 -16.97 3.18
N SER A 377 14.07 -16.11 4.13
CA SER A 377 14.26 -16.34 5.56
C SER A 377 13.66 -17.67 6.05
N SER A 378 14.48 -18.45 6.75
CA SER A 378 14.13 -19.75 7.32
C SER A 378 13.37 -19.54 8.62
N PRO A 379 12.14 -20.03 8.77
CA PRO A 379 11.07 -19.67 10.59
C PRO A 379 11.74 -20.03 11.89
N ASP A 380 12.97 -20.52 11.85
CA ASP A 380 13.84 -20.47 13.02
C ASP A 380 14.43 -19.06 13.16
N GLU A 381 15.01 -18.51 12.08
CA GLU A 381 15.43 -17.09 11.97
C GLU A 381 14.24 -16.13 12.13
N ARG A 382 13.04 -16.55 11.73
CA ARG A 382 11.81 -15.72 11.85
C ARG A 382 11.22 -15.79 13.27
N MET A 383 11.15 -16.96 13.91
CA MET A 383 10.75 -17.07 15.32
C MET A 383 11.72 -16.29 16.22
N GLN A 384 13.02 -16.29 15.93
CA GLN A 384 14.00 -15.40 16.57
C GLN A 384 13.58 -13.92 16.45
N SER A 385 13.28 -13.44 15.24
CA SER A 385 12.91 -12.03 15.01
C SER A 385 11.62 -11.60 15.71
N VAL A 386 10.61 -12.47 15.84
CA VAL A 386 9.37 -12.16 16.58
C VAL A 386 9.62 -12.17 18.10
N SER A 387 10.51 -13.05 18.60
CA SER A 387 11.04 -12.98 19.97
C SER A 387 12.03 -11.83 20.22
N HIS A 388 12.19 -10.89 19.30
CA HIS A 388 12.98 -9.65 19.51
C HIS A 388 12.10 -8.39 19.60
N ALA A 389 10.77 -8.53 19.64
CA ALA A 389 9.84 -7.43 19.92
C ALA A 389 9.76 -7.04 21.42
N GLY A 390 10.21 -7.94 22.30
CA GLY A 390 10.71 -7.63 23.64
C GLY A 390 12.12 -8.22 23.76
N GLY A 391 13.02 -7.57 24.51
CA GLY A 391 14.40 -8.05 24.62
C GLY A 391 14.47 -9.44 25.23
N ASP A 392 15.27 -10.34 24.64
CA ASP A 392 15.64 -11.57 25.32
C ASP A 392 16.32 -11.20 26.66
N PRO A 393 15.96 -11.80 27.81
CA PRO A 393 16.50 -11.39 29.11
C PRO A 393 18.04 -11.43 29.21
N TRP A 394 18.70 -12.28 28.42
CA TRP A 394 20.16 -12.34 28.35
C TRP A 394 20.79 -11.12 27.65
N GLN A 395 20.06 -10.43 26.75
CA GLN A 395 20.53 -9.23 26.05
C GLN A 395 20.49 -8.02 27.00
N GLU A 396 19.36 -7.79 27.68
CA GLU A 396 19.21 -6.72 28.67
C GLU A 396 20.22 -6.89 29.82
N ALA A 397 20.39 -8.13 30.29
CA ALA A 397 21.38 -8.46 31.31
C ALA A 397 22.84 -8.35 30.83
N PHE A 398 23.12 -8.54 29.53
CA PHE A 398 24.45 -8.30 28.96
C PHE A 398 24.79 -6.82 28.91
N GLU A 399 23.84 -5.94 28.56
CA GLU A 399 24.04 -4.50 28.64
C GLU A 399 24.24 -4.02 30.09
N GLU A 400 23.46 -4.55 31.05
CA GLU A 400 23.64 -4.30 32.48
C GLU A 400 25.00 -4.82 32.99
N ALA A 401 25.41 -6.03 32.59
CA ALA A 401 26.70 -6.61 32.95
C ALA A 401 27.87 -5.79 32.42
N ARG A 402 27.77 -5.28 31.19
CA ARG A 402 28.73 -4.35 30.58
C ARG A 402 28.77 -3.02 31.33
N ARG A 403 27.62 -2.50 31.75
CA ARG A 403 27.50 -1.28 32.56
C ARG A 403 28.15 -1.46 33.94
N ARG A 404 27.99 -2.61 34.60
CA ARG A 404 28.65 -2.91 35.89
C ARG A 404 30.14 -3.21 35.73
N MET A 405 30.57 -3.91 34.69
CA MET A 405 31.98 -4.11 34.38
C MET A 405 32.76 -2.79 34.33
N ASN A 406 32.17 -1.76 33.71
CA ASN A 406 32.80 -0.45 33.55
C ASN A 406 32.81 0.41 34.84
N ASN A 407 31.87 0.20 35.77
CA ASN A 407 31.75 1.00 37.00
C ASN A 407 32.35 0.30 38.24
N ASP A 408 32.00 -0.97 38.42
CA ASP A 408 32.21 -1.75 39.64
C ASP A 408 33.21 -2.92 39.41
N GLY A 409 33.65 -3.12 38.17
CA GLY A 409 34.62 -4.13 37.75
C GLY A 409 34.00 -5.45 37.26
N LEU A 410 34.79 -6.21 36.51
CA LEU A 410 34.36 -7.43 35.79
C LEU A 410 33.60 -8.44 36.67
N ALA A 411 33.99 -8.63 37.93
CA ALA A 411 33.32 -9.55 38.84
C ALA A 411 31.83 -9.19 39.06
N MET A 412 31.50 -7.89 39.10
CA MET A 412 30.13 -7.41 39.24
C MET A 412 29.33 -7.46 37.93
N GLY A 413 30.01 -7.46 36.78
CA GLY A 413 29.39 -7.75 35.49
C GLY A 413 29.06 -9.23 35.33
N LEU A 414 30.03 -10.12 35.62
CA LEU A 414 29.83 -11.58 35.56
C LEU A 414 28.75 -12.06 36.54
N ALA A 415 28.67 -11.48 37.74
CA ALA A 415 27.63 -11.84 38.71
C ALA A 415 26.19 -11.68 38.17
N VAL A 416 25.94 -10.67 37.33
CA VAL A 416 24.61 -10.47 36.70
C VAL A 416 24.30 -11.58 35.68
N LEU A 417 25.32 -12.09 34.98
CA LEU A 417 25.16 -13.15 33.98
C LEU A 417 25.11 -14.54 34.62
N GLU A 418 25.82 -14.77 35.72
CA GLU A 418 25.70 -16.00 36.52
C GLU A 418 24.32 -16.08 37.21
N GLU A 419 23.77 -14.97 37.72
CA GLU A 419 22.39 -14.93 38.27
C GLU A 419 21.33 -15.24 37.20
N GLY A 420 21.54 -14.78 35.96
CA GLY A 420 20.71 -15.15 34.80
C GLY A 420 20.87 -16.61 34.37
N LEU A 421 22.09 -17.15 34.43
CA LEU A 421 22.43 -18.53 34.10
C LEU A 421 21.82 -19.54 35.10
N ASP A 422 21.92 -19.26 36.41
CA ASP A 422 21.23 -20.04 37.46
C ASP A 422 19.69 -20.00 37.31
N GLY A 423 19.16 -18.94 36.69
CA GLY A 423 17.75 -18.80 36.35
C GLY A 423 17.31 -19.51 35.06
N ALA A 424 18.24 -20.01 34.24
CA ALA A 424 17.97 -20.56 32.91
C ALA A 424 17.09 -21.83 32.96
N ARG A 425 16.11 -21.94 32.04
CA ARG A 425 15.13 -23.04 32.04
C ARG A 425 15.12 -23.89 30.79
N SER A 426 15.79 -23.47 29.72
CA SER A 426 16.02 -24.27 28.53
C SER A 426 17.51 -24.34 28.17
N PRO A 427 17.95 -25.38 27.42
CA PRO A 427 19.31 -25.46 26.90
C PRO A 427 19.68 -24.30 25.95
N ARG A 428 18.67 -23.64 25.36
CA ARG A 428 18.86 -22.44 24.53
C ARG A 428 19.27 -21.25 25.38
N ASP A 429 18.54 -20.99 26.46
CA ASP A 429 18.84 -19.88 27.38
C ASP A 429 20.24 -20.08 27.98
N ASP A 430 20.53 -21.28 28.49
CA ASP A 430 21.85 -21.65 29.04
C ASP A 430 23.00 -21.37 28.04
N ALA A 431 22.82 -21.71 26.76
CA ALA A 431 23.79 -21.42 25.72
C ALA A 431 23.99 -19.91 25.48
N TYR A 432 22.92 -19.12 25.45
CA TYR A 432 22.99 -17.67 25.26
C TYR A 432 23.57 -16.93 26.48
N TRP A 433 23.23 -17.34 27.71
CA TRP A 433 23.86 -16.83 28.93
C TRP A 433 25.36 -17.14 28.97
N ARG A 434 25.77 -18.37 28.62
CA ARG A 434 27.20 -18.74 28.49
C ARG A 434 27.92 -17.93 27.40
N LEU A 435 27.26 -17.63 26.29
CA LEU A 435 27.81 -16.77 25.23
C LEU A 435 28.01 -15.34 25.73
N ALA A 436 27.02 -14.76 26.42
CA ALA A 436 27.10 -13.43 27.01
C ALA A 436 28.27 -13.32 28.01
N SER A 437 28.45 -14.32 28.88
CA SER A 437 29.60 -14.37 29.79
C SER A 437 30.94 -14.47 29.05
N ALA A 438 31.01 -15.23 27.96
CA ALA A 438 32.22 -15.33 27.14
C ALA A 438 32.54 -14.02 26.38
N ASP A 439 31.52 -13.33 25.85
CA ASP A 439 31.66 -12.02 25.22
C ASP A 439 32.11 -10.94 26.23
N LEU A 440 31.56 -10.94 27.46
CA LEU A 440 32.00 -10.02 28.52
C LEU A 440 33.46 -10.26 28.92
N LEU A 441 33.88 -11.53 29.03
CA LEU A 441 35.28 -11.90 29.24
C LEU A 441 36.19 -11.44 28.09
N HIS A 442 35.69 -11.45 26.85
CA HIS A 442 36.44 -10.95 25.69
C HIS A 442 36.61 -9.43 25.74
N GLU A 443 35.54 -8.68 26.03
CA GLU A 443 35.60 -7.21 26.17
C GLU A 443 36.50 -6.76 27.32
N ALA A 444 36.55 -7.54 28.41
CA ALA A 444 37.47 -7.31 29.52
C ALA A 444 38.95 -7.64 29.22
N GLY A 445 39.28 -7.99 27.97
CA GLY A 445 40.65 -8.31 27.54
C GLY A 445 41.11 -9.73 27.93
N LEU A 446 40.26 -10.56 28.54
CA LEU A 446 40.59 -11.93 28.94
C LEU A 446 40.42 -12.92 27.78
N HIS A 447 40.89 -12.54 26.57
CA HIS A 447 40.63 -13.26 25.32
C HIS A 447 41.00 -14.76 25.38
N ALA A 448 42.09 -15.12 26.07
CA ALA A 448 42.51 -16.52 26.24
C ALA A 448 41.58 -17.35 27.13
N LEU A 449 40.83 -16.71 28.03
CA LEU A 449 39.77 -17.35 28.82
C LEU A 449 38.47 -17.38 28.02
N ALA A 450 38.04 -16.25 27.45
CA ALA A 450 36.87 -16.17 26.57
C ALA A 450 36.90 -17.24 25.46
N LYS A 451 38.05 -17.42 24.80
CA LYS A 451 38.26 -18.44 23.77
C LYS A 451 38.06 -19.88 24.27
N ARG A 452 38.37 -20.17 25.55
CA ARG A 452 38.05 -21.47 26.17
C ARG A 452 36.55 -21.64 26.43
N HIS A 453 35.85 -20.58 26.83
CA HIS A 453 34.39 -20.61 26.98
C HIS A 453 33.70 -20.80 25.62
N TYR A 454 34.11 -20.10 24.56
CA TYR A 454 33.62 -20.34 23.19
C TYR A 454 33.92 -21.77 22.72
N GLN A 455 35.11 -22.33 23.01
CA GLN A 455 35.45 -23.71 22.64
C GLN A 455 34.56 -24.74 23.34
N ALA A 456 34.35 -24.60 24.65
CA ALA A 456 33.49 -25.49 25.41
C ALA A 456 32.02 -25.41 24.96
N LEU A 457 31.52 -24.18 24.73
CA LEU A 457 30.16 -23.95 24.24
C LEU A 457 29.97 -24.51 22.82
N TYR A 458 30.91 -24.27 21.90
CA TYR A 458 30.89 -24.84 20.55
C TYR A 458 30.89 -26.38 20.57
N GLN A 459 31.74 -27.01 21.38
CA GLN A 459 31.76 -28.48 21.54
C GLN A 459 30.45 -29.03 22.09
N THR A 460 29.85 -28.33 23.08
CA THR A 460 28.59 -28.74 23.69
C THR A 460 27.41 -28.64 22.71
N LEU A 461 27.45 -27.66 21.80
CA LEU A 461 26.42 -27.44 20.78
C LEU A 461 26.65 -28.24 19.48
N SER A 462 27.89 -28.66 19.18
CA SER A 462 28.22 -29.40 17.94
C SER A 462 27.77 -30.87 17.94
N ASP A 463 27.57 -31.47 19.11
CA ASP A 463 27.04 -32.83 19.26
C ASP A 463 25.49 -32.87 19.18
N ILE A 464 24.84 -31.71 19.19
CA ILE A 464 23.40 -31.53 19.01
C ILE A 464 23.14 -31.14 17.55
N ASP A 465 22.02 -31.56 16.94
CA ASP A 465 21.67 -31.21 15.55
C ASP A 465 21.19 -29.74 15.39
N LEU A 466 21.90 -28.79 16.02
CA LEU A 466 21.72 -27.34 15.84
C LEU A 466 21.90 -26.90 14.38
N SER A 467 22.53 -27.75 13.54
CA SER A 467 22.68 -27.55 12.10
C SER A 467 21.34 -27.31 11.37
N ARG A 468 20.24 -27.75 11.97
CA ARG A 468 18.85 -27.62 11.49
C ARG A 468 17.97 -26.71 12.34
N TRP A 469 18.52 -26.02 13.35
CA TRP A 469 17.74 -25.30 14.36
C TRP A 469 18.28 -23.87 14.62
N GLU A 470 19.58 -23.69 14.86
CA GLU A 470 20.19 -22.34 15.02
C GLU A 470 21.60 -22.26 14.35
N PRO A 471 21.69 -22.33 13.01
CA PRO A 471 22.98 -22.30 12.30
C PRO A 471 23.76 -20.98 12.48
N GLY A 472 23.06 -19.87 12.71
CA GLY A 472 23.68 -18.56 12.96
C GLY A 472 24.51 -18.51 14.25
N LEU A 473 24.11 -19.25 15.29
CA LEU A 473 24.83 -19.34 16.56
C LEU A 473 26.17 -20.07 16.39
N LEU A 474 26.17 -21.20 15.68
CA LEU A 474 27.39 -21.94 15.34
C LEU A 474 28.34 -21.09 14.48
N SER A 475 27.82 -20.36 13.49
CA SER A 475 28.62 -19.44 12.66
C SER A 475 29.26 -18.31 13.47
N ARG A 476 28.50 -17.70 14.42
CA ARG A 476 29.04 -16.69 15.35
C ARG A 476 30.15 -17.26 16.22
N LEU A 477 29.95 -18.44 16.81
CA LEU A 477 30.98 -19.13 17.61
C LEU A 477 32.22 -19.43 16.78
N GLU A 478 32.09 -19.92 15.54
CA GLU A 478 33.22 -20.13 14.64
C GLU A 478 34.01 -18.84 14.36
N MET A 479 33.34 -17.69 14.21
CA MET A 479 34.02 -16.40 14.04
C MET A 479 34.76 -15.98 15.31
N SER A 480 34.12 -16.08 16.48
CA SER A 480 34.76 -15.82 17.80
C SER A 480 35.88 -16.81 18.17
N LEU A 481 36.00 -17.93 17.45
CA LEU A 481 37.11 -18.88 17.55
C LEU A 481 38.24 -18.60 16.54
N LYS A 482 37.97 -17.86 15.46
CA LYS A 482 38.94 -17.49 14.42
C LYS A 482 39.66 -16.16 14.73
N GLY A 483 39.04 -15.27 15.52
CA GLY A 483 39.73 -14.22 16.29
C GLY A 483 40.46 -14.78 17.50
#